data_AF-D0NUZ6-F1
#
_entry.id   AF-D0NUZ6-F1
#
_cell.length_a   1.000
_cell.length_b   1.000
_cell.length_c   1.000
_cell.angle_alpha   90.00
_cell.angle_beta   90.00
_cell.angle_gamma   90.00
#
_symmetry.space_group_name_H-M   'P 1'
#
loop_
_entity.id
_entity.type
_entity.pdbx_description
1 polymer ?
#
loop_
_entity_poly.entity_id
_entity_poly.type
_entity_poly.pdbx_seq_one_letter_code
_entity_poly.pdbx_strand_id
1 'polypeptide(L)'
;MIETDVRNKSVRDRYICSFYWVVATLCGVGYGDVHASNRTERLFPMAVSIVGASGYGLIIGSLTKILENWYRETTTRARKLSMIQAFVRKKRLPRNLKGRLMRPRVTFSRYRKKILTN
;
A
#
# COMPACT_ATOMS: atom_id res chain seq x y z
N MET A 1 36.59 17.47 -4.85
CA MET A 1 36.70 17.98 -6.24
C MET A 1 35.34 18.34 -6.86
N ILE A 2 34.21 17.78 -6.40
CA ILE A 2 32.86 18.15 -6.89
C ILE A 2 32.26 19.33 -6.10
N GLU A 3 32.43 19.43 -4.77
CA GLU A 3 31.90 20.55 -3.97
C GLU A 3 32.40 21.94 -4.42
N THR A 4 33.63 22.02 -4.91
CA THR A 4 34.23 23.26 -5.41
C THR A 4 33.64 23.72 -6.75
N ASP A 5 33.04 22.82 -7.53
CA ASP A 5 32.39 23.10 -8.82
C ASP A 5 30.96 23.63 -8.61
N VAL A 6 30.19 23.01 -7.70
CA VAL A 6 28.78 23.38 -7.46
C VAL A 6 28.63 24.83 -6.97
N ARG A 7 29.60 25.34 -6.21
CA ARG A 7 29.60 26.73 -5.72
C ARG A 7 29.70 27.77 -6.84
N ASN A 8 30.34 27.44 -7.95
CA ASN A 8 30.62 28.36 -9.06
C ASN A 8 29.65 28.18 -10.25
N LYS A 9 28.65 27.29 -10.12
CA LYS A 9 27.60 27.10 -11.14
C LYS A 9 26.42 28.04 -10.97
N SER A 10 25.63 28.15 -12.04
CA SER A 10 24.33 28.80 -12.04
C SER A 10 23.45 28.29 -10.90
N VAL A 11 22.61 29.18 -10.37
CA VAL A 11 21.65 28.84 -9.29
C VAL A 11 20.79 27.63 -9.68
N ARG A 12 20.42 27.49 -10.96
CA ARG A 12 19.63 26.35 -11.45
C ARG A 12 20.37 25.02 -11.28
N ASP A 13 21.65 24.98 -11.63
CA ASP A 13 22.45 23.75 -11.54
C ASP A 13 22.64 23.32 -10.09
N ARG A 14 22.77 24.31 -9.19
CA ARG A 14 22.81 24.05 -7.74
C ARG A 14 21.52 23.41 -7.24
N TYR A 15 20.36 23.91 -7.65
CA TYR A 15 19.07 23.32 -7.30
C TYR A 15 18.92 21.90 -7.85
N ILE A 16 19.30 21.66 -9.11
CA ILE A 16 19.24 20.34 -9.74
C ILE A 16 20.13 19.35 -8.97
N CYS A 17 21.36 19.75 -8.62
CA CYS A 17 22.29 18.92 -7.86
C CYS A 17 21.76 18.59 -6.46
N SER A 18 21.23 19.58 -5.73
CA SER A 18 20.63 19.34 -4.41
C SER A 18 19.39 18.43 -4.49
N PHE A 19 18.54 18.63 -5.49
CA PHE A 19 17.35 17.80 -5.69
C PHE A 19 17.72 16.36 -6.06
N TYR A 20 18.67 16.18 -6.97
CA TYR A 20 19.22 14.87 -7.32
C TYR A 20 19.73 14.13 -6.07
N TRP A 21 20.48 14.81 -5.21
CA TRP A 21 21.00 14.20 -3.98
C TRP A 21 19.87 13.77 -3.02
N VAL A 22 18.84 14.61 -2.85
CA VAL A 22 17.66 14.27 -2.03
C VAL A 22 16.93 13.05 -2.61
N VAL A 23 16.70 13.02 -3.92
CA VAL A 23 16.00 11.91 -4.59
C VAL A 23 16.82 10.62 -4.52
N ALA A 24 18.12 10.66 -4.80
CA ALA A 24 18.99 9.49 -4.72
C ALA A 24 19.06 8.90 -3.31
N THR A 25 19.04 9.77 -2.27
CA THR A 25 18.98 9.37 -0.86
C THR A 25 17.61 8.79 -0.50
N LEU A 26 16.52 9.43 -0.94
CA LEU A 26 15.15 9.00 -0.67
C LEU A 26 14.82 7.65 -1.32
N CYS A 27 15.29 7.43 -2.55
CA CYS A 27 15.13 6.18 -3.27
C CYS A 27 16.09 5.08 -2.79
N GLY A 28 17.02 5.38 -1.87
CA GLY A 28 18.00 4.42 -1.36
C GLY A 28 19.05 4.00 -2.38
N VAL A 29 19.22 4.73 -3.49
CA VAL A 29 20.23 4.43 -4.52
C VAL A 29 21.61 4.85 -4.05
N GLY A 30 21.74 6.07 -3.53
CA GLY A 30 22.93 6.57 -2.85
C GLY A 30 24.25 6.34 -3.62
N TYR A 31 24.39 6.89 -4.83
CA TYR A 31 25.59 6.72 -5.67
C TYR A 31 26.91 7.14 -4.99
N GLY A 32 26.84 8.04 -4.00
CA GLY A 32 28.02 8.48 -3.24
C GLY A 32 28.91 9.47 -3.98
N ASP A 33 28.44 10.04 -5.09
CA ASP A 33 29.08 11.12 -5.85
C ASP A 33 29.03 12.47 -5.12
N VAL A 34 27.96 12.70 -4.35
CA VAL A 34 27.80 13.89 -3.49
C VAL A 34 27.71 13.43 -2.03
N HIS A 35 28.76 13.70 -1.27
CA HIS A 35 28.89 13.26 0.12
C HIS A 35 29.45 14.35 1.03
N ALA A 36 28.92 14.41 2.25
CA ALA A 36 29.42 15.29 3.30
C ALA A 36 30.78 14.82 3.84
N SER A 37 31.82 15.64 3.66
CA SER A 37 33.15 15.40 4.22
C SER A 37 33.18 15.66 5.73
N ASN A 38 32.51 16.72 6.18
CA ASN A 38 32.58 17.20 7.56
C ASN A 38 31.63 16.42 8.49
N ARG A 39 32.03 16.25 9.76
CA ARG A 39 31.22 15.56 10.79
C ARG A 39 29.83 16.19 10.95
N THR A 40 29.75 17.52 10.91
CA THR A 40 28.47 18.25 11.07
C THR A 40 27.56 18.09 9.85
N GLU A 41 28.13 18.09 8.64
CA GLU A 41 27.36 17.93 7.39
C GLU A 41 26.83 16.49 7.22
N ARG A 42 27.45 15.48 7.85
CA ARG A 42 27.00 14.08 7.83
C ARG A 42 25.74 13.81 8.64
N LEU A 43 25.43 14.66 9.61
CA LEU A 43 24.25 14.48 10.47
C LEU A 43 22.93 14.74 9.71
N PHE A 44 22.96 15.66 8.75
CA PHE A 44 21.79 16.00 7.93
C PHE A 44 21.34 14.83 7.02
N PRO A 45 22.22 14.18 6.23
CA PRO A 45 21.91 12.94 5.51
C PRO A 45 21.35 11.84 6.40
N MET A 46 21.92 11.64 7.60
CA MET A 46 21.42 10.63 8.53
C MET A 46 19.97 10.92 8.95
N ALA A 47 19.66 12.17 9.29
CA ALA A 47 18.30 12.58 9.63
C ALA A 47 17.32 12.39 8.44
N VAL A 48 17.72 12.78 7.23
CA VAL A 48 16.92 12.61 6.01
C VAL A 48 16.63 11.13 5.74
N SER A 49 17.62 10.25 5.90
CA SER A 49 17.45 8.81 5.72
C SER A 49 16.47 8.21 6.74
N ILE A 50 16.49 8.65 8.00
CA ILE A 50 15.54 8.18 9.03
C ILE A 50 14.10 8.58 8.67
N VAL A 51 13.92 9.84 8.24
CA VAL A 51 12.60 10.35 7.82
C VAL A 51 12.11 9.61 6.57
N GLY A 52 13.00 9.42 5.59
CA GLY A 52 12.70 8.68 4.36
C GLY A 52 12.27 7.24 4.62
N ALA A 53 13.02 6.52 5.46
CA ALA A 53 12.69 5.15 5.85
C ALA A 53 11.34 5.06 6.58
N SER A 54 11.09 6.00 7.50
CA SER A 54 9.82 6.06 8.25
C SER A 54 8.64 6.33 7.32
N GLY A 55 8.77 7.28 6.41
CA GLY A 55 7.75 7.60 5.40
C GLY A 55 7.46 6.41 4.48
N TYR A 56 8.51 5.72 4.03
CA TYR A 56 8.36 4.52 3.18
C TYR A 56 7.58 3.41 3.89
N GLY A 57 7.88 3.15 5.17
CA GLY A 57 7.14 2.19 5.99
C GLY A 57 5.65 2.53 6.11
N LEU A 58 5.30 3.81 6.30
CA LEU A 58 3.91 4.26 6.37
C LEU A 58 3.16 4.12 5.04
N ILE A 59 3.84 4.43 3.93
CA ILE A 59 3.28 4.29 2.58
C ILE A 59 2.99 2.82 2.29
N ILE A 60 3.96 1.93 2.51
CA ILE A 60 3.76 0.49 2.34
C ILE A 60 2.66 -0.01 3.27
N GLY A 61 2.67 0.38 4.56
CA GLY A 61 1.63 -0.04 5.50
C GLY A 61 0.23 0.39 5.06
N SER A 62 0.09 1.58 4.48
CA SER A 62 -1.17 2.05 3.91
C SER A 62 -1.57 1.26 2.66
N LEU A 63 -0.61 0.97 1.78
CA LEU A 63 -0.82 0.13 0.59
C LEU A 63 -1.25 -1.30 0.98
N THR A 64 -0.60 -1.91 1.96
CA THR A 64 -0.97 -3.22 2.49
C THR A 64 -2.38 -3.20 3.05
N LYS A 65 -2.79 -2.16 3.79
CA LYS A 65 -4.19 -2.03 4.27
C LYS A 65 -5.19 -1.96 3.13
N ILE A 66 -4.89 -1.22 2.05
CA ILE A 66 -5.74 -1.13 0.86
C ILE A 66 -5.87 -2.50 0.20
N LEU A 67 -4.74 -3.19 -0.01
CA LEU A 67 -4.71 -4.54 -0.59
C LEU A 67 -5.46 -5.54 0.29
N GLU A 68 -5.21 -5.53 1.60
CA GLU A 68 -5.92 -6.37 2.55
C GLU A 68 -7.41 -6.09 2.54
N ASN A 69 -7.85 -4.84 2.40
CA ASN A 69 -9.27 -4.50 2.29
C ASN A 69 -9.88 -5.08 1.00
N TRP A 70 -9.20 -4.89 -0.12
CA TRP A 70 -9.56 -5.49 -1.41
C TRP A 70 -9.69 -7.01 -1.34
N TYR A 71 -8.72 -7.69 -0.73
CA TYR A 71 -8.78 -9.13 -0.51
C TYR A 71 -9.78 -9.52 0.59
N ARG A 72 -10.03 -8.68 1.62
CA ARG A 72 -11.03 -8.93 2.68
C ARG A 72 -12.44 -8.99 2.13
N GLU A 73 -12.78 -8.17 1.14
CA GLU A 73 -14.09 -8.24 0.49
C GLU A 73 -14.37 -9.62 -0.11
N THR A 74 -13.33 -10.29 -0.62
CA THR A 74 -13.41 -11.63 -1.20
C THR A 74 -13.27 -12.73 -0.15
N THR A 75 -12.28 -12.62 0.74
CA THR A 75 -11.94 -13.66 1.73
C THR A 75 -12.92 -13.74 2.90
N THR A 76 -13.50 -12.64 3.36
CA THR A 76 -14.51 -12.67 4.44
C THR A 76 -15.78 -13.39 3.99
N ARG A 77 -16.16 -13.25 2.71
CA ARG A 77 -17.28 -13.98 2.11
C ARG A 77 -16.97 -15.46 1.98
N ALA A 78 -15.75 -15.79 1.51
CA ALA A 78 -15.29 -17.17 1.43
C ALA A 78 -15.24 -17.86 2.81
N ARG A 79 -14.78 -17.17 3.86
CA ARG A 79 -14.69 -17.70 5.23
C ARG A 79 -16.06 -17.95 5.85
N LYS A 80 -17.04 -17.07 5.63
CA LYS A 80 -18.43 -17.28 6.06
C LYS A 80 -19.07 -18.45 5.34
N LEU A 81 -18.83 -18.59 4.03
CA LEU A 81 -19.32 -19.72 3.24
C LEU A 81 -18.68 -21.05 3.69
N SER A 82 -17.38 -21.08 3.98
CA SER A 82 -16.71 -22.30 4.46
C SER A 82 -17.17 -22.71 5.86
N MET A 83 -17.42 -21.76 6.77
CA MET A 83 -18.02 -22.03 8.08
C MET A 83 -19.45 -22.59 7.96
N ILE A 84 -20.28 -22.02 7.08
CA ILE A 84 -21.63 -22.53 6.82
C ILE A 84 -21.56 -23.94 6.22
N GLN A 85 -20.66 -24.19 5.26
CA GLN A 85 -20.47 -25.52 4.69
C GLN A 85 -20.02 -26.55 5.74
N ALA A 86 -19.10 -26.18 6.62
CA ALA A 86 -18.65 -27.03 7.72
C ALA A 86 -19.80 -27.35 8.69
N PHE A 87 -20.62 -26.35 9.02
CA PHE A 87 -21.80 -26.53 9.88
C PHE A 87 -22.86 -27.43 9.23
N VAL A 88 -23.13 -27.23 7.93
CA VAL A 88 -24.05 -28.06 7.13
C VAL A 88 -23.58 -29.52 7.05
N ARG A 89 -22.27 -29.73 6.87
CA ARG A 89 -21.68 -31.08 6.85
C ARG A 89 -21.77 -31.77 8.21
N LYS A 90 -21.59 -31.01 9.31
CA LYS A 90 -21.63 -31.56 10.68
C LYS A 90 -23.06 -31.84 11.17
N LYS A 91 -24.06 -31.05 10.75
CA LYS A 91 -25.47 -31.17 11.21
C LYS A 91 -26.41 -31.94 10.27
N ARG A 92 -25.93 -32.48 9.13
CA ARG A 92 -26.76 -33.19 8.12
C ARG A 92 -28.08 -32.45 7.80
N LEU A 93 -27.99 -31.15 7.51
CA LEU A 93 -29.17 -30.32 7.22
C LEU A 93 -29.86 -30.76 5.91
N PRO A 94 -31.20 -30.85 5.87
CA PRO A 94 -31.95 -31.28 4.68
C PRO A 94 -31.75 -30.33 3.50
N ARG A 95 -31.71 -30.89 2.28
CA ARG A 95 -31.31 -30.24 1.01
C ARG A 95 -32.00 -28.90 0.73
N ASN A 96 -33.21 -28.71 1.24
CA ASN A 96 -34.09 -27.57 1.01
C ASN A 96 -33.56 -26.27 1.66
N LEU A 97 -32.86 -26.38 2.79
CA LEU A 97 -32.25 -25.23 3.50
C LEU A 97 -30.88 -24.84 2.92
N LYS A 98 -30.16 -25.80 2.34
CA LYS A 98 -28.83 -25.59 1.74
C LYS A 98 -28.90 -24.65 0.54
N GLY A 99 -29.93 -24.78 -0.31
CA GLY A 99 -30.16 -23.91 -1.45
C GLY A 99 -30.47 -22.45 -1.09
N ARG A 100 -31.04 -22.20 0.10
CA ARG A 100 -31.37 -20.85 0.58
C ARG A 100 -30.18 -20.13 1.22
N LEU A 101 -29.31 -20.86 1.91
CA LEU A 101 -28.10 -20.34 2.56
C LEU A 101 -26.93 -20.14 1.60
N MET A 102 -26.82 -20.99 0.58
CA MET A 102 -25.72 -20.94 -0.39
C MET A 102 -26.00 -20.00 -1.58
N ARG A 103 -27.21 -19.41 -1.64
CA ARG A 103 -27.57 -18.41 -2.65
C ARG A 103 -26.76 -17.13 -2.42
N PRO A 104 -25.91 -16.71 -3.39
CA PRO A 104 -25.21 -15.44 -3.31
C PRO A 104 -26.21 -14.28 -3.20
N ARG A 105 -26.01 -13.39 -2.23
CA ARG A 105 -26.90 -12.24 -1.95
C ARG A 105 -27.04 -11.24 -3.11
N VAL A 106 -26.22 -11.37 -4.15
CA VAL A 106 -26.28 -10.58 -5.38
C VAL A 106 -27.58 -10.76 -6.17
N THR A 107 -28.32 -11.85 -5.96
CA THR A 107 -29.60 -12.06 -6.65
C THR A 107 -30.73 -11.19 -6.07
N PHE A 108 -30.69 -10.82 -4.79
CA PHE A 108 -31.82 -10.10 -4.16
C PHE A 108 -31.97 -8.64 -4.65
N SER A 109 -30.85 -7.98 -4.98
CA SER A 109 -30.84 -6.62 -5.53
C SER A 109 -31.55 -6.53 -6.89
N ARG A 110 -31.50 -7.61 -7.69
CA ARG A 110 -32.19 -7.68 -8.99
C ARG A 110 -33.68 -7.98 -8.87
N TYR A 111 -34.13 -8.65 -7.80
CA TYR A 111 -35.56 -8.93 -7.59
C TYR A 111 -36.33 -7.73 -7.02
N ARG A 112 -35.72 -6.91 -6.16
CA ARG A 112 -36.38 -5.70 -5.62
C ARG A 112 -36.66 -4.64 -6.70
N LYS A 113 -35.81 -4.51 -7.72
CA LYS A 113 -36.08 -3.58 -8.84
C LYS A 113 -37.24 -4.04 -9.72
N LYS A 114 -37.39 -5.33 -9.97
CA LYS A 114 -38.44 -5.89 -10.84
C LYS A 114 -39.87 -5.81 -10.26
N ILE A 115 -40.02 -5.70 -8.94
CA ILE A 115 -41.34 -5.61 -8.27
C ILE A 115 -41.85 -4.16 -8.20
N LEU A 116 -40.99 -3.17 -8.46
CA LEU A 116 -41.33 -1.74 -8.42
C LEU A 116 -41.51 -1.12 -9.83
N THR A 117 -41.53 -1.94 -10.89
CA THR A 117 -41.67 -1.49 -12.29
C THR A 117 -42.83 -2.15 -13.05
N ASN A 118 -43.78 -2.74 -12.33
CA ASN A 118 -45.08 -3.20 -12.84
C ASN A 118 -46.12 -2.86 -11.78
#